data_AF-A0A830DCU1-F1
#
_entry.id   AF-A0A830DCU1-F1
#
_cell.length_a   1.000
_cell.length_b   1.000
_cell.length_c   1.000
_cell.angle_alpha   90.00
_cell.angle_beta   90.00
_cell.angle_gamma   90.00
#
_symmetry.space_group_name_H-M   'P 1'
#
loop_
_entity.id
_entity.type
_entity.pdbx_description
1 polymer ?
#
loop_
_entity_poly.entity_id
_entity_poly.type
_entity_poly.pdbx_seq_one_letter_code
_entity_poly.pdbx_strand_id
1 'polypeptide(L)'
;MFYYLFESRTKRANAPFIVHLTGGPGFSSSLALFFDDVQVASILFVDQPIGTGFSYSTSETDIPTTSEKVAVDFYNFLQEFLKKRPEYAKKDLYISGESYAGHYIPAVAARINHGNNNNQGPPIKLKVHILYVYY
;
A
#
# COMPACT_ATOMS: atom_id res chain seq x y z
N MET A 1 -0.74 8.11 8.00
CA MET A 1 -0.15 7.99 6.65
C MET A 1 -0.93 8.83 5.67
N PHE A 2 -0.21 9.46 4.76
CA PHE A 2 -0.73 10.20 3.62
C PHE A 2 -0.86 9.26 2.41
N TYR A 3 -1.87 9.49 1.58
CA TYR A 3 -2.07 8.75 0.33
C TYR A 3 -2.65 9.64 -0.78
N TYR A 4 -2.36 9.28 -2.02
CA TYR A 4 -3.09 9.75 -3.20
C TYR A 4 -3.88 8.58 -3.79
N LEU A 5 -5.17 8.79 -4.06
CA LEU A 5 -6.01 7.82 -4.75
C LEU A 5 -6.36 8.37 -6.14
N PHE A 6 -5.96 7.65 -7.17
CA PHE A 6 -6.38 7.91 -8.55
C PHE A 6 -7.37 6.83 -8.95
N GLU A 7 -8.63 7.23 -9.15
CA GLU A 7 -9.65 6.30 -9.59
C GLU A 7 -9.55 6.07 -11.09
N SER A 8 -9.75 4.82 -11.51
CA SER A 8 -9.82 4.49 -12.94
C SER A 8 -10.85 5.38 -13.64
N ARG A 9 -10.44 5.98 -14.76
CA ARG A 9 -11.34 6.77 -15.63
C ARG A 9 -12.34 5.90 -16.39
N THR A 10 -12.13 4.59 -16.43
CA THR A 10 -13.08 3.64 -17.00
C THR A 10 -13.95 3.03 -15.90
N LYS A 11 -15.28 3.19 -15.99
CA LYS A 11 -16.28 2.57 -15.07
C LYS A 11 -16.37 1.05 -15.21
N ARG A 12 -15.26 0.35 -15.39
CA ARG A 12 -15.24 -1.12 -15.32
C ARG A 12 -15.42 -1.49 -13.86
N ALA A 13 -16.57 -2.06 -13.51
CA ALA A 13 -16.88 -2.54 -12.16
C ALA A 13 -15.78 -3.48 -11.59
N ASN A 14 -15.00 -4.12 -12.48
CA ASN A 14 -13.93 -5.06 -12.16
C ASN A 14 -12.52 -4.47 -12.34
N ALA A 15 -12.34 -3.14 -12.42
CA ALA A 15 -11.01 -2.56 -12.52
C ALA A 15 -10.17 -2.94 -11.27
N PRO A 16 -8.92 -3.42 -11.43
CA PRO A 16 -8.09 -3.85 -10.32
C PRO A 16 -7.75 -2.68 -9.39
N PHE A 17 -7.61 -2.99 -8.10
CA PHE A 17 -7.14 -2.03 -7.10
C PHE A 17 -5.66 -2.28 -6.83
N ILE A 18 -4.82 -1.34 -7.21
CA ILE A 18 -3.37 -1.44 -7.08
C ILE A 18 -2.92 -0.50 -5.97
N VAL A 19 -2.11 -1.01 -5.06
CA VAL A 19 -1.36 -0.23 -4.09
C VAL A 19 0.09 -0.24 -4.55
N HIS A 20 0.65 0.94 -4.78
CA HIS A 20 2.04 1.10 -5.19
C HIS A 20 2.87 1.63 -4.02
N LEU A 21 3.99 0.95 -3.75
CA LEU A 21 4.97 1.28 -2.71
C LEU A 21 6.33 1.55 -3.35
N THR A 22 6.85 2.77 -3.26
CA THR A 22 8.24 3.04 -3.66
C THR A 22 9.24 2.50 -2.63
N GLY A 23 10.43 2.11 -3.11
CA GLY A 23 11.54 1.62 -2.29
C GLY A 23 12.50 2.72 -1.84
N GLY A 24 13.64 2.33 -1.25
CA GLY A 24 14.51 3.22 -0.45
C GLY A 24 13.77 3.65 0.82
N PRO A 25 14.33 3.54 2.04
CA PRO A 25 13.62 4.13 3.18
C PRO A 25 13.53 5.65 2.96
N GLY A 26 12.32 6.17 2.70
CA GLY A 26 12.06 7.60 2.59
C GLY A 26 11.77 8.18 1.20
N PHE A 27 11.69 7.41 0.11
CA PHE A 27 11.22 7.95 -1.18
C PHE A 27 9.68 7.95 -1.25
N SER A 28 9.12 9.07 -1.71
CA SER A 28 7.67 9.23 -1.85
C SER A 28 7.11 8.42 -3.01
N SER A 29 5.98 7.75 -2.76
CA SER A 29 5.22 7.01 -3.77
C SER A 29 4.61 7.95 -4.81
N SER A 30 4.62 9.27 -4.58
CA SER A 30 4.19 10.28 -5.55
C SER A 30 5.08 10.36 -6.80
N LEU A 31 6.32 9.84 -6.78
CA LEU A 31 7.17 9.84 -7.96
C LEU A 31 6.69 8.82 -9.02
N ALA A 32 6.12 7.69 -8.57
CA ALA A 32 5.53 6.68 -9.44
C ALA A 32 4.31 7.20 -10.22
N LEU A 33 3.70 8.30 -9.74
CA LEU A 33 2.64 9.02 -10.44
C LEU A 33 3.03 9.48 -11.86
N PHE A 34 4.33 9.67 -12.13
CA PHE A 34 4.82 10.12 -13.44
C PHE A 34 5.06 8.97 -14.42
N PHE A 35 5.00 7.71 -13.98
CA PHE A 35 5.35 6.54 -14.80
C PHE A 35 4.20 5.54 -15.01
N ASP A 36 3.18 5.53 -14.15
CA ASP A 36 2.07 4.55 -14.21
C ASP A 36 0.86 5.04 -15.04
N ASP A 37 0.35 4.19 -15.95
CA ASP A 37 -0.85 4.48 -16.75
C ASP A 37 -2.15 4.24 -15.94
N VAL A 38 -2.65 5.30 -15.30
CA VAL A 38 -3.89 5.34 -14.50
C VAL A 38 -5.19 5.12 -15.32
N GLN A 39 -5.12 4.81 -16.62
CA GLN A 39 -6.32 4.65 -17.46
C GLN A 39 -7.11 3.36 -17.20
N VAL A 40 -6.45 2.31 -16.69
CA VAL A 40 -7.01 0.94 -16.62
C VAL A 40 -7.23 0.41 -15.21
N ALA A 41 -6.71 1.07 -14.17
CA ALA A 41 -6.79 0.63 -12.78
C ALA A 41 -6.98 1.81 -11.83
N SER A 42 -7.58 1.56 -10.66
CA SER A 42 -7.50 2.51 -9.55
C SER A 42 -6.20 2.26 -8.79
N ILE A 43 -5.37 3.30 -8.65
CA ILE A 43 -4.06 3.19 -8.00
C ILE A 43 -4.06 4.03 -6.72
N LEU A 44 -3.68 3.40 -5.61
CA LEU A 44 -3.43 4.04 -4.32
C LEU A 44 -1.92 4.13 -4.09
N PHE A 45 -1.40 5.35 -4.14
CA PHE A 45 -0.02 5.64 -3.76
C PHE A 45 0.00 6.00 -2.28
N VAL A 46 0.84 5.31 -1.51
CA VAL A 46 0.94 5.53 -0.06
C VAL A 46 2.36 5.91 0.28
N ASP A 47 2.54 7.04 0.94
CA ASP A 47 3.84 7.40 1.51
C ASP A 47 4.05 6.56 2.77
N GLN A 48 5.00 5.64 2.74
CA GLN A 48 5.31 4.76 3.86
C GLN A 48 6.82 4.48 3.91
N PRO A 49 7.38 4.27 5.11
CA PRO A 49 6.74 4.33 6.43
C PRO A 49 6.43 5.77 6.92
N ILE A 50 5.88 5.90 8.13
CA ILE A 50 5.80 7.20 8.84
C ILE A 50 7.20 7.83 8.86
N GLY A 51 7.31 9.10 8.45
CA GLY A 51 8.56 9.81 8.19
C GLY A 51 8.89 9.97 6.70
N THR A 52 8.14 9.33 5.79
CA THR A 52 8.33 9.38 4.34
C THR A 52 7.37 10.37 3.67
N GLY A 53 7.86 11.23 2.78
CA GLY A 53 7.03 12.15 1.99
C GLY A 53 6.11 13.01 2.87
N PHE A 54 4.79 12.90 2.68
CA PHE A 54 3.78 13.60 3.47
C PHE A 54 3.26 12.80 4.68
N SER A 55 3.71 11.57 4.89
CA SER A 55 3.40 10.79 6.09
C SER A 55 4.31 11.20 7.25
N TYR A 56 3.80 11.93 8.24
CA TYR A 56 4.57 12.37 9.42
C TYR A 56 3.88 12.03 10.76
N SER A 57 4.68 11.98 11.83
CA SER A 57 4.23 12.03 13.22
C SER A 57 4.97 13.16 13.94
N THR A 58 4.37 13.69 15.01
CA THR A 58 5.03 14.64 15.92
C THR A 58 5.90 13.94 16.98
N SER A 59 5.83 12.60 17.08
CA SER A 59 6.67 11.80 17.97
C SER A 59 7.63 10.91 17.17
N GLU A 60 8.93 10.98 17.49
CA GLU A 60 9.95 10.13 16.86
C GLU A 60 9.77 8.64 17.20
N THR A 61 9.10 8.33 18.31
CA THR A 61 8.81 6.94 18.71
C THR A 61 7.88 6.21 17.74
N ASP A 62 7.12 6.97 16.95
CA ASP A 62 6.16 6.45 15.98
C ASP A 62 6.81 6.18 14.62
N ILE A 63 8.08 6.57 14.44
CA ILE A 63 8.85 6.25 13.23
C ILE A 63 9.26 4.77 13.35
N PRO A 64 8.74 3.88 12.49
CA PRO A 64 9.00 2.46 12.61
C PRO A 64 10.46 2.14 12.24
N THR A 65 11.14 1.45 13.13
CA THR A 65 12.55 1.06 12.97
C THR A 65 12.74 -0.38 12.50
N THR A 66 11.65 -1.15 12.34
CA THR A 66 11.69 -2.55 11.86
C THR A 66 10.60 -2.81 10.83
N SER A 67 10.84 -3.75 9.92
CA SER A 67 9.89 -4.14 8.88
C SER A 67 8.56 -4.67 9.44
N GLU A 68 8.57 -5.28 10.63
CA GLU A 68 7.36 -5.73 11.31
C GLU A 68 6.48 -4.55 11.74
N LYS A 69 7.08 -3.50 12.30
CA LYS A 69 6.34 -2.28 12.66
C LYS A 69 5.77 -1.60 11.41
N VAL A 70 6.58 -1.49 10.36
CA VAL A 70 6.12 -0.97 9.05
C VAL A 70 4.92 -1.76 8.55
N ALA A 71 4.98 -3.10 8.61
CA ALA A 71 3.88 -3.95 8.17
C ALA A 71 2.61 -3.79 9.03
N VAL A 72 2.75 -3.66 10.34
CA VAL A 72 1.63 -3.41 11.27
C VAL A 72 0.97 -2.07 10.97
N ASP A 73 1.76 -1.00 10.85
CA ASP A 73 1.24 0.32 10.56
C ASP A 73 0.53 0.35 9.20
N PHE A 74 1.15 -0.25 8.19
CA PHE A 74 0.59 -0.31 6.85
C PHE A 74 -0.71 -1.12 6.79
N TYR A 75 -0.77 -2.25 7.52
CA TYR A 75 -1.99 -3.02 7.69
C TYR A 75 -3.10 -2.20 8.36
N ASN A 76 -2.79 -1.47 9.42
CA ASN A 76 -3.76 -0.61 10.10
C ASN A 76 -4.28 0.48 9.16
N PHE A 77 -3.39 1.10 8.39
CA PHE A 77 -3.77 2.05 7.35
C PHE A 77 -4.73 1.43 6.32
N LEU A 78 -4.42 0.23 5.79
CA LEU A 78 -5.28 -0.46 4.83
C LEU A 78 -6.66 -0.77 5.43
N GLN A 79 -6.71 -1.24 6.67
CA GLN A 79 -7.97 -1.52 7.35
C GLN A 79 -8.84 -0.26 7.50
N GLU A 80 -8.26 0.85 7.93
CA GLU A 80 -8.97 2.13 8.02
C GLU A 80 -9.38 2.70 6.66
N PHE A 81 -8.53 2.53 5.64
CA PHE A 81 -8.86 2.89 4.26
C PHE A 81 -10.07 2.11 3.76
N LEU A 82 -10.06 0.77 3.89
CA LEU A 82 -11.14 -0.09 3.42
C LEU A 82 -12.45 0.11 4.19
N LYS A 83 -12.41 0.50 5.47
CA LYS A 83 -13.60 0.92 6.22
C LYS A 83 -14.21 2.20 5.63
N LYS A 84 -13.38 3.17 5.23
CA LYS A 84 -13.83 4.44 4.61
C LYS A 84 -14.19 4.31 3.13
N ARG A 85 -13.69 3.27 2.47
CA ARG A 85 -13.80 3.00 1.03
C ARG A 85 -14.22 1.54 0.78
N PRO A 86 -15.40 1.11 1.30
CA PRO A 86 -15.84 -0.28 1.28
C PRO A 86 -16.00 -0.87 -0.13
N GLU A 87 -16.15 -0.03 -1.15
CA GLU A 87 -16.15 -0.40 -2.57
C GLU A 87 -14.84 -1.06 -3.03
N TYR A 88 -13.73 -0.82 -2.33
CA TYR A 88 -12.43 -1.45 -2.61
C TYR A 88 -12.23 -2.75 -1.81
N ALA A 89 -12.95 -2.96 -0.71
CA ALA A 89 -12.80 -4.17 0.12
C ALA A 89 -13.23 -5.46 -0.59
N LYS A 90 -14.10 -5.34 -1.61
CA LYS A 90 -14.56 -6.48 -2.40
C LYS A 90 -13.61 -6.85 -3.55
N LYS A 91 -12.69 -5.96 -3.91
CA LYS A 91 -11.77 -6.09 -5.04
C LYS A 91 -10.55 -6.91 -4.65
N ASP A 92 -9.90 -7.50 -5.64
CA ASP A 92 -8.56 -8.04 -5.48
C ASP A 92 -7.58 -6.88 -5.31
N LEU A 93 -6.81 -6.92 -4.23
CA LEU A 93 -5.75 -5.96 -3.92
C LEU A 93 -4.44 -6.45 -4.52
N TYR A 94 -3.87 -5.67 -5.42
CA TYR A 94 -2.53 -5.89 -5.95
C TYR A 94 -1.55 -4.97 -5.23
N ILE A 95 -0.54 -5.53 -4.57
CA ILE A 95 0.57 -4.73 -4.04
C ILE A 95 1.74 -4.82 -5.01
N SER A 96 2.20 -3.66 -5.46
CA SER A 96 3.37 -3.49 -6.32
C SER A 96 4.36 -2.51 -5.72
N GLY A 97 5.62 -2.63 -6.11
CA GLY A 97 6.67 -1.75 -5.65
C GLY A 97 8.03 -2.16 -6.19
N GLU A 98 8.98 -1.23 -6.06
CA GLU A 98 10.34 -1.34 -6.58
C GLU A 98 11.39 -1.27 -5.46
N SER A 99 12.60 -1.75 -5.72
CA SER A 99 13.76 -1.62 -4.82
C SER A 99 13.46 -2.15 -3.40
N TYR A 100 13.63 -1.36 -2.34
CA TYR A 100 13.41 -1.76 -0.95
C TYR A 100 11.94 -2.15 -0.64
N ALA A 101 10.99 -1.84 -1.53
CA ALA A 101 9.64 -2.39 -1.43
C ALA A 101 9.65 -3.93 -1.47
N GLY A 102 10.69 -4.55 -2.05
CA GLY A 102 10.92 -5.99 -1.95
C GLY A 102 11.06 -6.52 -0.52
N HIS A 103 11.43 -5.69 0.46
CA HIS A 103 11.40 -6.04 1.89
C HIS A 103 10.06 -5.72 2.55
N TYR A 104 9.41 -4.61 2.17
CA TYR A 104 8.12 -4.21 2.72
C TYR A 104 6.98 -5.14 2.30
N ILE A 105 6.93 -5.52 1.03
CA ILE A 105 5.82 -6.29 0.45
C ILE A 105 5.67 -7.67 1.13
N PRO A 106 6.72 -8.48 1.34
CA PRO A 106 6.59 -9.74 2.07
C PRO A 106 6.13 -9.57 3.52
N ALA A 107 6.63 -8.55 4.22
CA ALA A 107 6.25 -8.28 5.61
C ALA A 107 4.76 -7.87 5.70
N VAL A 108 4.31 -6.98 4.80
CA VAL A 108 2.91 -6.58 4.68
C VAL A 108 2.02 -7.77 4.31
N ALA A 109 2.43 -8.61 3.36
CA ALA A 109 1.69 -9.78 2.94
C ALA A 109 1.51 -10.79 4.09
N ALA A 110 2.56 -11.04 4.87
CA ALA A 110 2.51 -11.88 6.06
C ALA A 110 1.53 -11.31 7.10
N ARG A 111 1.59 -10.00 7.35
CA ARG A 111 0.69 -9.31 8.29
C ARG A 111 -0.77 -9.36 7.84
N ILE A 112 -1.05 -9.22 6.55
CA ILE A 112 -2.39 -9.35 5.96
C ILE A 112 -2.91 -10.78 6.16
N ASN A 113 -2.10 -11.79 5.85
CA ASN A 113 -2.49 -13.20 6.04
C ASN A 113 -2.82 -13.50 7.50
N HIS A 114 -1.98 -13.02 8.43
CA HIS A 114 -2.25 -13.12 9.86
C HIS A 114 -3.56 -12.41 10.27
N GLY A 115 -3.83 -11.22 9.72
CA GLY A 115 -5.06 -10.48 9.98
C GLY A 115 -6.31 -11.22 9.49
N ASN A 116 -6.25 -11.74 8.27
CA ASN A 116 -7.34 -12.53 7.67
C ASN A 116 -7.64 -13.80 8.49
N ASN A 117 -6.61 -14.56 8.87
CA ASN A 117 -6.79 -15.82 9.63
C ASN A 117 -7.35 -15.60 11.03
N ASN A 118 -7.13 -14.41 11.60
CA ASN A 118 -7.61 -14.04 12.93
C ASN A 118 -8.85 -13.12 12.89
N ASN A 119 -9.49 -12.95 11.73
CA ASN A 119 -10.67 -12.09 11.55
C ASN A 119 -10.48 -10.64 12.04
N GLN A 120 -9.28 -10.07 11.86
CA GLN A 120 -8.94 -8.71 12.29
C GLN A 120 -9.41 -7.66 11.27
N GLY A 121 -10.72 -7.42 11.20
CA GLY A 121 -11.35 -6.45 10.29
C GLY A 121 -11.72 -7.04 8.91
N PRO A 122 -12.12 -6.21 7.92
CA PRO A 122 -12.52 -6.72 6.61
C PRO A 122 -11.44 -7.59 5.95
N PRO A 123 -11.81 -8.75 5.37
CA PRO A 123 -10.86 -9.64 4.74
C PRO A 123 -10.28 -8.99 3.48
N ILE A 124 -8.96 -9.07 3.33
CA ILE A 124 -8.24 -8.51 2.19
C ILE A 124 -7.87 -9.63 1.22
N LYS A 125 -8.37 -9.54 -0.02
CA LYS A 125 -8.02 -10.47 -1.11
C LYS A 125 -6.70 -10.07 -1.75
N LEU A 126 -5.60 -10.46 -1.12
CA LEU A 126 -4.27 -10.07 -1.56
C LEU A 126 -3.80 -10.87 -2.80
N LYS A 127 -3.29 -10.14 -3.80
CA LYS A 127 -2.47 -10.59 -4.91
C LYS A 127 -1.17 -9.78 -4.86
N VAL A 128 -0.02 -10.44 -4.96
CA VAL A 128 1.28 -9.75 -4.85
C VAL A 128 1.98 -9.77 -6.21
N HIS A 129 2.49 -8.62 -6.63
CA HIS A 129 3.32 -8.51 -7.82
C HIS A 129 4.53 -7.62 -7.51
N ILE A 130 5.73 -8.20 -7.43
CA ILE A 130 6.96 -7.46 -7.11
C ILE A 130 7.70 -7.18 -8.41
N LEU A 131 7.99 -5.91 -8.69
CA LEU A 131 8.81 -5.49 -9.83
C LEU A 131 10.19 -5.11 -9.31
N TYR A 132 11.20 -5.92 -9.64
CA TYR A 132 12.60 -5.56 -9.37
C TYR A 132 13.11 -4.70 -10.53
N VAL A 133 13.28 -3.41 -10.31
CA VAL A 133 14.03 -2.54 -11.21
C VAL A 133 15.45 -2.46 -10.68
N TYR A 134 16.37 -3.17 -11.35
CA TYR A 134 17.80 -2.92 -11.20
C TYR A 134 18.15 -1.77 -12.15
N TYR A 135 18.78 -0.72 -11.62
CA TYR A 135 19.53 0.23 -12.44
C TYR A 135 20.88 -0.38 -12.82
#